data_AF-F0RKW4-F1
#
_entry.id   AF-F0RKW4-F1
#
_cell.length_a   1.000
_cell.length_b   1.000
_cell.length_c   1.000
_cell.angle_alpha   90.00
_cell.angle_beta   90.00
_cell.angle_gamma   90.00
#
_symmetry.space_group_name_H-M   'P 1'
#
loop_
_entity.id
_entity.type
_entity.pdbx_description
1 polymer ?
#
loop_
_entity_poly.entity_id
_entity_poly.type
_entity_poly.pdbx_seq_one_letter_code
_entity_poly.pdbx_strand_id
1 'polypeptide(L)' 'MTDGPRLVMFLGALLLVLGLLWAFAPGTLKALFGWFGHLPGDINHRSGNTFVFIPWVSMLALSLGLSLLSALLRMFR' A
#
# COMPACT_ATOMS: atom_id res chain seq x y z
N MET A 1 -23.57 -10.03 -9.39
CA MET A 1 -23.59 -11.51 -9.59
C MET A 1 -22.91 -11.82 -10.93
N THR A 2 -21.61 -12.12 -11.02
CA THR A 2 -20.63 -12.58 -10.03
C THR A 2 -19.45 -11.60 -9.94
N ASP A 3 -19.29 -10.95 -8.78
CA ASP A 3 -18.17 -10.05 -8.53
C ASP A 3 -16.87 -10.82 -8.28
N GLY A 4 -16.99 -12.10 -7.87
CA GLY A 4 -15.88 -13.02 -7.60
C GLY A 4 -14.90 -13.19 -8.78
N PRO A 5 -15.36 -13.61 -9.98
CA PRO A 5 -14.45 -13.80 -11.13
C PRO A 5 -13.72 -12.52 -11.54
N ARG A 6 -14.41 -11.37 -11.54
CA ARG A 6 -13.80 -10.08 -11.86
C ARG A 6 -12.76 -9.67 -10.82
N LEU A 7 -13.05 -9.88 -9.54
CA LEU A 7 -12.11 -9.63 -8.44
C LEU A 7 -10.85 -10.50 -8.58
N VAL A 8 -11.01 -11.79 -8.89
CA VAL A 8 -9.88 -12.71 -9.11
C VAL A 8 -9.04 -12.27 -10.31
N MET A 9 -9.67 -11.88 -11.43
CA MET A 9 -8.96 -11.34 -12.59
C MET A 9 -8.20 -10.06 -12.26
N PHE A 10 -8.82 -9.15 -11.50
CA PHE A 10 -8.19 -7.89 -11.09
C PHE A 10 -6.99 -8.13 -10.15
N LEU A 11 -7.14 -9.02 -9.17
CA LEU A 11 -6.05 -9.43 -8.27
C LEU A 11 -4.91 -10.08 -9.06
N GLY A 12 -5.22 -10.96 -10.02
CA GLY A 12 -4.22 -11.56 -10.89
C GLY A 12 -3.44 -10.53 -11.71
N ALA A 13 -4.13 -9.58 -12.34
CA ALA A 13 -3.51 -8.49 -13.07
C ALA A 13 -2.64 -7.60 -12.17
N LEU A 14 -3.12 -7.28 -10.97
CA LEU A 14 -2.38 -6.49 -9.97
C LEU A 14 -1.08 -7.21 -9.57
N LEU A 15 -1.14 -8.51 -9.27
CA LEU A 15 0.04 -9.31 -8.95
C LEU A 15 1.03 -9.36 -10.11
N LEU A 16 0.55 -9.48 -11.34
CA LEU A 16 1.39 -9.47 -12.54
C LEU A 16 2.16 -8.16 -12.68
N VAL A 17 1.48 -7.02 -12.50
CA VAL A 17 2.11 -5.69 -12.52
C VAL A 17 3.12 -5.55 -11.39
N LEU A 18 2.78 -5.96 -10.16
CA LEU A 18 3.69 -5.93 -9.02
C LEU A 18 4.94 -6.79 -9.28
N GLY A 19 4.77 -7.99 -9.85
CA GLY A 19 5.87 -8.87 -10.23
C GLY A 19 6.78 -8.26 -11.31
N LEU A 20 6.19 -7.60 -12.31
CA LEU A 20 6.94 -6.90 -13.35
C LEU A 20 7.75 -5.73 -12.79
N LEU A 21 7.14 -4.92 -11.92
CA LEU A 21 7.83 -3.83 -11.22
C LEU A 21 8.97 -4.36 -10.34
N TRP A 22 8.76 -5.49 -9.66
CA TRP A 22 9.81 -6.13 -8.86
C TRP A 22 10.98 -6.61 -9.72
N ALA A 23 10.71 -7.24 -10.87
CA ALA A 23 11.73 -7.83 -11.74
C ALA A 23 12.55 -6.77 -12.51
N PHE A 24 11.89 -5.76 -13.06
CA PHE A 24 12.53 -4.80 -13.98
C PHE A 24 12.82 -3.43 -13.37
N ALA A 25 12.20 -3.10 -12.24
CA ALA A 25 12.35 -1.81 -11.58
C ALA A 25 12.32 -1.95 -10.05
N PRO A 26 13.21 -2.75 -9.44
CA PRO A 26 13.14 -3.08 -8.00
C PRO A 26 13.13 -1.86 -7.07
N GLY A 27 13.70 -0.73 -7.52
CA GLY A 27 13.66 0.54 -6.81
C GLY A 27 12.28 1.21 -6.74
N THR A 28 11.38 0.93 -7.69
CA THR A 28 10.05 1.57 -7.76
C THR A 28 9.15 1.13 -6.60
N LEU A 29 9.09 -0.17 -6.31
CA LEU A 29 8.34 -0.68 -5.16
C LEU A 29 8.91 -0.17 -3.84
N LYS A 30 10.24 -0.06 -3.74
CA LYS A 30 10.90 0.53 -2.58
C LYS A 30 10.61 2.03 -2.45
N ALA A 31 10.52 2.78 -3.54
CA ALA A 31 10.13 4.19 -3.51
C ALA A 31 8.66 4.37 -3.07
N LEU A 32 7.78 3.48 -3.55
CA LEU A 32 6.34 3.51 -3.25
C LEU A 32 5.99 3.08 -1.83
N PHE A 33 6.69 2.08 -1.26
CA PHE A 33 6.35 1.51 0.05
C PHE A 33 7.45 1.66 1.10
N GLY A 34 8.63 2.16 0.75
CA GLY A 34 9.76 2.26 1.68
C GLY A 34 9.57 3.26 2.82
N TRP A 35 8.66 4.22 2.66
CA TRP A 35 8.28 5.16 3.72
C TRP A 35 7.30 4.56 4.72
N PHE A 36 6.60 3.49 4.35
CA PHE A 36 5.53 2.90 5.15
C PHE A 36 6.10 2.31 6.45
N GLY A 37 5.52 2.72 7.58
CA GLY A 37 5.98 2.33 8.92
C GLY A 37 7.27 3.00 9.37
N HIS A 38 7.74 4.03 8.66
CA HIS A 38 8.94 4.81 8.97
C HIS A 38 8.62 6.30 9.17
N LEU A 39 7.35 6.67 9.29
CA LEU A 39 6.98 8.05 9.63
C LEU A 39 7.28 8.35 11.10
N PRO A 40 7.57 9.63 11.45
CA PRO A 40 7.68 10.02 12.85
C PRO A 40 6.37 9.67 13.59
N GLY A 41 6.49 8.87 14.64
CA GLY A 41 5.36 8.35 15.42
C GLY A 41 4.99 6.91 15.10
N ASP A 42 5.39 6.34 13.96
CA ASP A 42 5.26 4.90 13.73
C ASP A 42 6.16 4.12 14.72
N ILE A 43 5.62 3.05 15.29
CA ILE A 43 6.36 2.20 16.23
C ILE A 43 6.89 1.00 15.46
N ASN A 44 8.20 0.97 15.25
CA ASN A 44 8.91 -0.18 14.70
C ASN A 44 9.99 -0.58 15.70
N HIS A 45 9.69 -1.57 16.53
CA HIS A 45 10.59 -2.05 17.56
C HIS A 45 10.95 -3.53 17.31
N ARG A 46 12.26 -3.80 17.23
CA ARG A 46 12.80 -5.15 17.08
C ARG A 46 13.70 -5.44 18.29
N SER A 47 13.33 -6.46 19.06
CA SER A 47 14.11 -6.91 20.22
C SER A 47 14.18 -8.43 20.23
N GLY A 48 15.38 -8.99 20.03
CA GLY A 48 15.58 -10.44 19.97
C GLY A 48 14.62 -11.13 18.99
N ASN A 49 13.79 -12.03 19.51
CA ASN A 49 12.76 -12.76 18.75
C ASN A 49 11.40 -12.04 18.67
N THR A 50 11.29 -10.83 19.22
CA THR A 50 10.05 -10.04 19.24
C THR A 50 10.14 -8.88 18.26
N PHE A 51 9.10 -8.74 17.45
CA PHE A 51 8.93 -7.66 16.49
C PHE A 51 7.56 -7.02 16.70
N VAL A 52 7.56 -5.74 17.07
CA VAL A 52 6.35 -4.93 17.26
C VAL A 52 6.31 -3.87 16.17
N PHE A 53 5.30 -3.94 15.31
CA PHE A 53 5.10 -3.04 14.19
C PHE A 53 3.70 -2.41 14.27
N ILE A 54 3.65 -1.13 14.61
CA ILE A 54 2.42 -0.35 14.74
C ILE A 54 2.58 0.92 13.88
N PRO A 55 2.27 0.84 12.57
CA PRO A 55 2.43 1.94 11.63
C PRO A 55 1.20 2.87 11.64
N TRP A 56 0.77 3.34 12.81
CA TRP A 56 -0.50 4.06 12.95
C TRP A 56 -0.49 5.42 12.25
N VAL A 57 0.65 6.12 12.20
CA VAL A 57 0.77 7.40 11.48
C VAL A 57 0.74 7.14 9.99
N SER A 58 1.47 6.13 9.52
CA SER A 58 1.40 5.68 8.13
C SER A 58 -0.01 5.29 7.70
N MET A 59 -0.77 4.57 8.55
CA MET A 59 -2.17 4.23 8.29
C MET A 59 -3.07 5.46 8.19
N LEU A 60 -2.90 6.43 9.08
CA LEU A 60 -3.65 7.69 9.04
C LEU A 60 -3.34 8.48 7.76
N ALA A 61 -2.06 8.59 7.40
CA ALA A 61 -1.62 9.27 6.18
C ALA A 61 -2.23 8.60 4.92
N LEU A 62 -2.20 7.27 4.84
CA LEU A 62 -2.84 6.54 3.75
C LEU A 62 -4.35 6.77 3.69
N SER A 63 -5.04 6.72 4.83
CA SER A 63 -6.50 6.94 4.90
C SER A 63 -6.88 8.33 4.41
N LEU A 64 -6.14 9.36 4.83
CA LEU A 64 -6.34 10.73 4.38
C LEU A 64 -6.06 10.86 2.87
N GLY A 65 -4.98 10.26 2.38
CA GLY A 65 -4.63 10.25 0.96
C GLY A 65 -5.71 9.61 0.08
N LEU A 66 -6.21 8.43 0.47
CA LEU A 66 -7.30 7.74 -0.24
C LEU A 66 -8.61 8.53 -0.18
N SER A 67 -8.91 9.15 0.97
CA SER A 67 -10.10 9.99 1.13
C SER A 67 -10.04 11.22 0.23
N LEU A 68 -8.88 11.89 0.16
CA LEU A 68 -8.65 13.02 -0.72
C LEU A 68 -8.73 12.62 -2.20
N LEU A 69 -8.11 11.49 -2.56
CA LEU A 69 -8.19 10.94 -3.93
C LEU A 69 -9.64 10.64 -4.32
N SER A 70 -10.41 10.02 -3.44
CA SER A 70 -11.84 9.76 -3.66
C SER A 70 -12.63 11.05 -3.83
N ALA A 71 -12.36 12.07 -3.01
CA ALA A 71 -13.00 13.38 -3.14
C ALA A 71 -12.66 14.05 -4.48
N LEU A 72 -11.40 14.00 -4.90
CA LEU A 72 -10.95 14.55 -6.18
C LEU A 72 -11.58 13.83 -7.37
N LEU A 73 -11.63 12.49 -7.35
CA LEU A 73 -12.29 11.70 -8.40
C LEU A 73 -13.80 11.97 -8.49
N ARG A 74 -14.44 12.32 -7.37
CA ARG A 74 -15.85 12.76 -7.35
C ARG A 74 -16.02 14.15 -7.93
N MET A 75 -15.04 15.04 -7.79
CA MET A 75 -15.09 16.40 -8.34
C MET A 75 -15.09 16.41 -9.89
N PHE A 76 -14.48 15.41 -10.52
CA PHE A 76 -14.43 15.27 -11.99
C PHE A 76 -15.62 14.48 -12.58
N ARG A 77 -16.58 14.04 -11.76
CA ARG A 77 -17.79 13.34 -12.18
C ARG A 77 -19.00 14.26 -12.07
#